data_AF-A0A7S0I517-F1
#
_entry.id   AF-A0A7S0I517-F1
#
_cell.length_a   1.000
_cell.length_b   1.000
_cell.length_c   1.000
_cell.angle_alpha   90.00
_cell.angle_beta   90.00
_cell.angle_gamma   90.00
#
_symmetry.space_group_name_H-M   'P 1'
#
loop_
_entity.id
_entity.type
_entity.pdbx_description
1 polymer ?
#
loop_
_entity_poly.entity_id
_entity_poly.type
_entity_poly.pdbx_seq_one_letter_code
_entity_poly.pdbx_strand_id
1 'polypeptide(L)'
;MGKKERADDAKSQKAAAKKERRTQQAQNDPTVPALTVTVVFAIGLVIVSDLLFQSQTEGRAHFFARLFCFMLLESSFGSLFSLILLQPARWLVAWMPGGVAADEVLPWGPIETEQVSNEDTLAWPLPGATAALPVDWVRAGAGKSRPYHLNHVRGTIRMKQTFMRAGAALGSLCNMAVLSVLIDRRPFAALGLALDYAFVQDVAIGVGVGFGLVAGMTAVELRMGWVHHLGWFETVDPKERFGINLLVDAAFHAFVSLNEELPLRGWLLLNAAEACAAHLGFGLTASLVTAATCESLVFASMHRGSSGSSTAGLLNLVLGGFAAAANALLSGSLAFSLGWHWAWNFAMGNVFGRSTSGIPISATVLSVAPHPSKTRQHGGAFGPEGGLLAPAAYLVGVGVLYGIYGTSRWGAQAQYFPALASAL
;
A
#
# COMPACT_ATOMS: atom_id res chain seq x y z
N MET A 1 6.06 41.79 -37.21
CA MET A 1 6.12 40.51 -36.49
C MET A 1 5.79 39.36 -37.42
N GLY A 2 6.75 38.45 -37.60
CA GLY A 2 6.54 37.22 -38.37
C GLY A 2 5.61 36.24 -37.66
N LYS A 3 4.99 35.29 -38.40
CA LYS A 3 4.15 34.22 -37.83
C LYS A 3 4.84 33.45 -36.69
N LYS A 4 6.17 33.34 -36.73
CA LYS A 4 7.00 32.68 -35.71
C LYS A 4 7.10 33.49 -34.41
N GLU A 5 7.38 34.79 -34.48
CA GLU A 5 7.39 35.68 -33.29
C GLU A 5 6.02 35.72 -32.59
N ARG A 6 4.91 35.78 -33.35
CA ARG A 6 3.57 35.74 -32.74
C ARG A 6 3.27 34.40 -32.05
N ALA A 7 3.81 33.30 -32.55
CA ALA A 7 3.65 31.99 -31.94
C ALA A 7 4.50 31.85 -30.67
N ASP A 8 5.72 32.39 -30.69
CA ASP A 8 6.63 32.39 -29.54
C ASP A 8 6.12 33.31 -28.41
N ASP A 9 5.57 34.48 -28.75
CA ASP A 9 4.93 35.39 -27.78
C ASP A 9 3.66 34.77 -27.18
N ALA A 10 2.81 34.13 -27.99
CA ALA A 10 1.63 33.44 -27.49
C ALA A 10 1.98 32.26 -26.57
N LYS A 11 3.11 31.58 -26.83
CA LYS A 11 3.62 30.50 -25.99
C LYS A 11 4.17 31.04 -24.67
N SER A 12 4.88 32.17 -24.71
CA SER A 12 5.39 32.87 -23.53
C SER A 12 4.26 33.38 -22.63
N GLN A 13 3.24 34.03 -23.21
CA GLN A 13 2.06 34.49 -22.47
C GLN A 13 1.27 33.35 -21.84
N LYS A 14 1.09 32.22 -22.56
CA LYS A 14 0.47 31.01 -21.99
C LYS A 14 1.27 30.42 -20.84
N ALA A 15 2.61 30.41 -20.95
CA ALA A 15 3.48 29.93 -19.88
C ALA A 15 3.41 30.83 -18.64
N ALA A 16 3.42 32.16 -18.83
CA ALA A 16 3.28 33.14 -17.76
C ALA A 16 1.91 33.03 -17.06
N ALA A 17 0.82 32.96 -17.81
CA ALA A 17 -0.53 32.80 -17.24
C ALA A 17 -0.70 31.45 -16.51
N LYS A 18 -0.06 30.38 -16.99
CA LYS A 18 -0.03 29.08 -16.30
C LYS A 18 0.77 29.16 -15.00
N LYS A 19 1.91 29.87 -15.00
CA LYS A 19 2.74 30.11 -13.80
C LYS A 19 1.96 30.93 -12.77
N GLU A 20 1.30 32.00 -13.19
CA GLU A 20 0.48 32.86 -12.32
C GLU A 20 -0.71 32.11 -11.70
N ARG A 21 -1.43 31.30 -12.48
CA ARG A 21 -2.50 30.42 -11.97
C ARG A 21 -1.96 29.42 -10.93
N ARG A 22 -0.80 28.83 -11.16
CA ARG A 22 -0.16 27.89 -10.22
C ARG A 22 0.28 28.60 -8.94
N THR A 23 0.83 29.81 -9.03
CA THR A 23 1.19 30.63 -7.86
C THR A 23 -0.05 30.98 -7.04
N GLN A 24 -1.15 31.40 -7.68
CA GLN A 24 -2.41 31.68 -6.99
C GLN A 24 -3.00 30.42 -6.34
N GLN A 25 -2.93 29.28 -7.02
CA GLN A 25 -3.39 27.99 -6.48
C GLN A 25 -2.53 27.53 -5.29
N ALA A 26 -1.23 27.78 -5.32
CA ALA A 26 -0.32 27.48 -4.22
C ALA A 26 -0.54 28.40 -3.01
N GLN A 27 -0.81 29.68 -3.23
CA GLN A 27 -1.11 30.65 -2.17
C GLN A 27 -2.48 30.39 -1.51
N ASN A 28 -3.44 29.89 -2.27
CA ASN A 28 -4.80 29.58 -1.79
C ASN A 28 -4.98 28.11 -1.41
N ASP A 29 -3.90 27.34 -1.24
CA ASP A 29 -3.97 25.92 -0.93
C ASP A 29 -4.55 25.70 0.49
N PRO A 30 -5.80 25.21 0.63
CA PRO A 30 -6.44 25.05 1.94
C PRO A 30 -5.83 23.89 2.75
N THR A 31 -4.93 23.11 2.15
CA THR A 31 -4.37 21.89 2.75
C THR A 31 -3.61 22.20 4.04
N VAL A 32 -2.80 23.27 4.08
CA VAL A 32 -2.00 23.61 5.27
C VAL A 32 -2.88 24.07 6.45
N PRO A 33 -3.84 25.01 6.29
CA PRO A 33 -4.78 25.35 7.34
C PRO A 33 -5.65 24.16 7.81
N ALA A 34 -6.19 23.36 6.88
CA ALA A 34 -7.03 22.22 7.21
C ALA A 34 -6.26 21.17 8.04
N LEU A 35 -5.02 20.89 7.64
CA LEU A 35 -4.16 19.96 8.33
C LEU A 35 -3.78 20.46 9.74
N THR A 36 -3.46 21.75 9.87
CA THR A 36 -3.15 22.37 11.16
C THR A 36 -4.33 22.28 12.13
N VAL A 37 -5.54 22.61 11.67
CA VAL A 37 -6.77 22.48 12.47
C VAL A 37 -7.00 21.02 12.87
N THR A 38 -6.82 20.08 11.94
CA THR A 38 -7.05 18.66 12.21
C THR A 38 -6.05 18.10 13.23
N VAL A 39 -4.77 18.48 13.14
CA VAL A 39 -3.74 18.08 14.12
C VAL A 39 -4.02 18.65 15.50
N VAL A 40 -4.33 19.94 15.61
CA VAL A 40 -4.64 20.59 16.90
C VAL A 40 -5.89 19.95 17.52
N PHE A 41 -6.93 19.71 16.71
CA PHE A 41 -8.15 19.07 17.17
C PHE A 41 -7.91 17.62 17.62
N ALA A 42 -7.11 16.86 16.86
CA ALA A 42 -6.78 15.48 17.21
C ALA A 42 -5.96 15.38 18.50
N ILE A 43 -4.98 16.26 18.70
CA ILE A 43 -4.22 16.35 19.97
C ILE A 43 -5.14 16.73 21.13
N GLY A 44 -6.05 17.68 20.93
CA GLY A 44 -7.07 18.04 21.93
C GLY A 44 -7.97 16.85 22.29
N LEU A 45 -8.38 16.06 21.30
CA LEU A 45 -9.23 14.88 21.52
C LEU A 45 -8.50 13.79 22.32
N VAL A 46 -7.21 13.59 22.08
CA VAL A 46 -6.37 12.63 22.84
C VAL A 46 -6.33 13.03 24.31
N ILE A 47 -6.09 14.30 24.62
CA ILE A 47 -6.04 14.82 25.99
C ILE A 47 -7.39 14.66 26.70
N VAL A 48 -8.48 14.90 25.98
CA VAL A 48 -9.84 14.81 26.53
C VAL A 48 -10.34 13.36 26.62
N SER A 49 -9.77 12.43 25.83
CA SER A 49 -10.26 11.05 25.76
C SER A 49 -10.15 10.29 27.08
N ASP A 50 -9.11 10.57 27.87
CA ASP A 50 -8.91 10.01 29.22
C ASP A 50 -9.94 10.54 30.23
N LEU A 51 -10.63 11.64 29.94
CA LEU A 51 -11.61 12.27 30.83
C LEU A 51 -13.06 11.96 30.45
N LEU A 52 -13.38 11.97 29.15
CA LEU A 52 -14.76 11.83 28.68
C LEU A 52 -15.15 10.43 28.21
N PHE A 53 -14.18 9.58 27.88
CA PHE A 53 -14.45 8.28 27.26
C PHE A 53 -13.91 7.08 28.05
N GLN A 54 -13.62 7.22 29.35
CA GLN A 54 -13.21 6.07 30.16
C GLN A 54 -14.28 4.97 30.17
N SER A 55 -13.85 3.76 29.84
CA SER A 55 -14.58 2.51 29.98
C SER A 55 -14.11 1.80 31.23
N GLN A 56 -15.03 1.61 32.19
CA GLN A 56 -14.77 0.82 33.39
C GLN A 56 -14.47 -0.65 33.04
N THR A 57 -15.11 -1.18 32.00
CA THR A 57 -14.94 -2.56 31.52
C THR A 57 -13.54 -2.80 30.93
N GLU A 58 -12.98 -1.80 30.22
CA GLU A 58 -11.66 -1.91 29.60
C GLU A 58 -10.52 -1.34 30.47
N GLY A 59 -10.88 -0.64 31.56
CA GLY A 59 -9.94 0.10 32.42
C GLY A 59 -9.19 1.23 31.70
N ARG A 60 -9.73 1.73 30.59
CA ARG A 60 -9.13 2.73 29.67
C ARG A 60 -10.20 3.38 28.78
N ALA A 61 -9.82 4.24 27.84
CA ALA A 61 -10.76 4.82 26.88
C ALA A 61 -11.54 3.73 26.09
N HIS A 62 -12.85 3.92 25.92
CA HIS A 62 -13.75 3.00 25.25
C HIS A 62 -13.32 2.75 23.79
N PHE A 63 -13.40 1.50 23.31
CA PHE A 63 -12.97 1.10 21.97
C PHE A 63 -13.45 2.04 20.85
N PHE A 64 -14.75 2.37 20.76
CA PHE A 64 -15.26 3.28 19.72
C PHE A 64 -14.66 4.69 19.76
N ALA A 65 -14.36 5.23 20.95
CA ALA A 65 -13.68 6.53 21.06
C ALA A 65 -12.23 6.41 20.54
N ARG A 66 -11.53 5.33 20.92
CA ARG A 66 -10.19 5.04 20.40
C ARG A 66 -10.18 4.82 18.89
N LEU A 67 -11.19 4.13 18.34
CA LEU A 67 -11.35 3.90 16.90
C LEU A 67 -11.60 5.21 16.13
N PHE A 68 -12.40 6.11 16.69
CA PHE A 68 -12.61 7.44 16.11
C PHE A 68 -11.30 8.26 16.12
N CYS A 69 -10.58 8.28 17.24
CA CYS A 69 -9.25 8.89 17.33
C CYS A 69 -8.29 8.29 16.31
N PHE A 70 -8.29 6.96 16.17
CA PHE A 70 -7.48 6.22 15.20
C PHE A 70 -7.70 6.69 13.77
N MET A 71 -8.95 6.74 13.32
CA MET A 71 -9.27 7.18 11.96
C MET A 71 -8.84 8.62 11.71
N LEU A 72 -9.07 9.51 12.70
CA LEU A 72 -8.72 10.92 12.59
C LEU A 72 -7.20 11.12 12.55
N LEU A 73 -6.46 10.50 13.48
CA LEU A 73 -5.01 10.60 13.57
C LEU A 73 -4.31 9.97 12.36
N GLU A 74 -4.79 8.82 11.88
CA GLU A 74 -4.25 8.16 10.69
C GLU A 74 -4.33 9.08 9.47
N SER A 75 -5.49 9.69 9.24
CA SER A 75 -5.68 10.65 8.15
C SER A 75 -4.82 11.91 8.34
N SER A 76 -4.74 12.44 9.57
CA SER A 76 -4.09 13.71 9.86
C SER A 76 -2.57 13.62 9.82
N PHE A 77 -1.99 12.71 10.59
CA PHE A 77 -0.56 12.50 10.62
C PHE A 77 -0.08 11.93 9.29
N GLY A 78 -0.80 10.98 8.69
CA GLY A 78 -0.47 10.44 7.38
C GLY A 78 -0.35 11.53 6.32
N SER A 79 -1.33 12.43 6.25
CA SER A 79 -1.30 13.58 5.32
C SER A 79 -0.17 14.55 5.65
N LEU A 80 0.03 14.90 6.93
CA LEU A 80 1.04 15.87 7.35
C LEU A 80 2.45 15.45 6.94
N PHE A 81 2.84 14.24 7.33
CA PHE A 81 4.18 13.75 7.06
C PHE A 81 4.38 13.44 5.56
N SER A 82 3.33 13.01 4.84
CA SER A 82 3.39 12.86 3.38
C SER A 82 3.73 14.17 2.68
N LEU A 83 3.08 15.27 3.09
CA LEU A 83 3.32 16.60 2.51
C LEU A 83 4.70 17.15 2.85
N ILE A 84 5.18 16.92 4.08
CA ILE A 84 6.54 17.29 4.50
C ILE A 84 7.58 16.57 3.63
N LEU A 85 7.43 15.26 3.44
CA LEU A 85 8.40 14.48 2.67
C LEU A 85 8.27 14.64 1.14
N LEU A 86 7.12 15.09 0.63
CA LEU A 86 6.98 15.43 -0.78
C LEU A 86 7.92 16.57 -1.21
N GLN A 87 8.17 17.56 -0.34
CA GLN A 87 8.98 18.73 -0.69
C GLN A 87 10.44 18.39 -1.03
N PRO A 88 11.21 17.66 -0.20
CA PRO A 88 12.55 17.24 -0.58
C PRO A 88 12.55 16.29 -1.78
N ALA A 89 11.50 15.46 -1.97
CA ALA A 89 11.39 14.59 -3.13
C ALA A 89 11.32 15.39 -4.44
N ARG A 90 10.51 16.47 -4.47
CA ARG A 90 10.44 17.39 -5.62
C ARG A 90 11.80 17.99 -5.96
N TRP A 91 12.57 18.39 -4.94
CA TRP A 91 13.92 18.93 -5.12
C TRP A 91 14.90 17.88 -5.67
N LEU A 92 14.86 16.64 -5.16
CA LEU A 92 15.75 15.56 -5.58
C LEU A 92 15.56 15.19 -7.06
N VAL A 93 14.32 15.19 -7.55
CA VAL A 93 14.01 14.79 -8.94
C VAL A 93 13.87 15.96 -9.90
N ALA A 94 14.06 17.20 -9.45
CA ALA A 94 13.84 18.41 -10.27
C ALA A 94 14.64 18.41 -11.59
N TRP A 95 15.82 17.78 -11.58
CA TRP A 95 16.76 17.72 -12.70
C TRP A 95 16.54 16.49 -13.61
N MET A 96 15.63 15.59 -13.23
CA MET A 96 15.37 14.33 -13.92
C MET A 96 14.18 14.44 -14.89
N PRO A 97 14.05 13.55 -15.89
CA PRO A 97 12.91 13.54 -16.80
C PRO A 97 11.57 13.39 -16.06
N GLY A 98 10.63 14.32 -16.29
CA GLY A 98 9.35 14.34 -15.56
C GLY A 98 9.42 15.00 -14.17
N GLY A 99 10.62 15.47 -13.76
CA GLY A 99 10.80 16.40 -12.67
C GLY A 99 10.13 17.74 -12.97
N VAL A 100 9.60 18.38 -11.93
CA VAL A 100 9.16 19.76 -12.03
C VAL A 100 10.37 20.66 -11.78
N ALA A 101 10.59 21.65 -12.63
CA ALA A 101 11.73 22.55 -12.50
C ALA A 101 11.70 23.27 -11.14
N ALA A 102 12.87 23.39 -10.50
CA ALA A 102 12.98 23.93 -9.14
C ALA A 102 12.52 25.40 -9.00
N ASP A 103 12.38 26.12 -10.11
CA ASP A 103 11.90 27.50 -10.19
C ASP A 103 10.38 27.63 -10.40
N GLU A 104 9.66 26.51 -10.55
CA GLU A 104 8.20 26.50 -10.54
C GLU A 104 7.65 26.58 -9.11
N VAL A 105 6.78 27.56 -8.85
CA VAL A 105 6.01 27.64 -7.61
C VAL A 105 4.91 26.58 -7.65
N LEU A 106 4.98 25.60 -6.74
CA LEU A 106 4.01 24.52 -6.60
C LEU A 106 3.16 24.70 -5.33
N PRO A 107 1.92 24.19 -5.34
CA PRO A 107 1.13 24.08 -4.10
C PRO A 107 1.84 23.18 -3.09
N TRP A 108 1.49 23.37 -1.81
CA TRP A 108 2.01 22.53 -0.75
C TRP A 108 1.52 21.08 -0.92
N GLY A 109 0.25 20.94 -1.31
CA GLY A 109 -0.38 19.68 -1.70
C GLY A 109 0.26 19.02 -2.93
N PRO A 110 0.05 17.70 -3.11
CA PRO A 110 0.43 17.01 -4.33
C PRO A 110 -0.38 17.52 -5.52
N ILE A 111 0.25 17.58 -6.68
CA ILE A 111 -0.44 17.88 -7.95
C ILE A 111 -0.89 16.57 -8.61
N GLU A 112 -1.87 16.65 -9.52
CA GLU A 112 -2.45 15.48 -10.21
C GLU A 112 -1.39 14.56 -10.83
N THR A 113 -0.37 15.13 -11.47
CA THR A 113 0.72 14.36 -12.10
C THR A 113 1.64 13.63 -11.11
N GLU A 114 1.56 13.91 -9.81
CA GLU A 114 2.33 13.20 -8.76
C GLU A 114 1.55 11.99 -8.21
N GLN A 115 0.23 11.95 -8.42
CA GLN A 115 -0.67 10.95 -7.86
C GLN A 115 -1.30 10.02 -8.91
N VAL A 116 -0.79 10.06 -10.14
CA VAL A 116 -1.27 9.18 -11.21
C VAL A 116 -1.01 7.70 -10.89
N SER A 117 -2.02 6.87 -11.16
CA SER A 117 -1.93 5.41 -11.10
C SER A 117 -1.50 4.80 -12.44
N ASN A 118 -1.48 5.57 -13.52
CA ASN A 118 -0.84 5.24 -14.78
C ASN A 118 -0.46 6.52 -15.54
N GLU A 119 0.75 6.56 -16.10
CA GLU A 119 1.13 7.60 -17.06
C GLU A 119 0.74 7.18 -18.48
N ASP A 120 -0.31 7.78 -19.03
CA ASP A 120 -0.79 7.46 -20.39
C ASP A 120 0.17 7.88 -21.50
N THR A 121 1.14 8.75 -21.20
CA THR A 121 2.18 9.15 -22.15
C THR A 121 3.25 8.08 -22.35
N LEU A 122 3.33 7.06 -21.48
CA LEU A 122 4.29 5.98 -21.58
C LEU A 122 3.71 4.86 -22.47
N ALA A 123 4.48 4.46 -23.47
CA ALA A 123 4.14 3.33 -24.31
C ALA A 123 4.56 2.02 -23.61
N TRP A 124 3.57 1.19 -23.29
CA TRP A 124 3.80 -0.18 -22.80
C TRP A 124 2.90 -1.19 -23.53
N PRO A 125 3.41 -2.36 -23.94
CA PRO A 125 4.82 -2.80 -23.89
C PRO A 125 5.75 -1.89 -24.71
N LEU A 126 7.05 -1.94 -24.42
CA LEU A 126 8.05 -1.14 -25.16
C LEU A 126 7.97 -1.44 -26.68
N PRO A 127 8.22 -0.45 -27.55
CA PRO A 127 8.21 -0.67 -28.99
C PRO A 127 9.10 -1.85 -29.41
N GLY A 128 8.52 -2.80 -30.13
CA GLY A 128 9.21 -4.04 -30.55
C GLY A 128 9.05 -5.22 -29.59
N ALA A 129 8.67 -5.02 -28.32
CA ALA A 129 8.46 -6.11 -27.37
C ALA A 129 7.30 -7.04 -27.78
N THR A 130 6.30 -6.51 -28.48
CA THR A 130 5.17 -7.29 -28.99
C THR A 130 5.55 -8.25 -30.13
N ALA A 131 6.74 -8.11 -30.74
CA ALA A 131 7.23 -9.05 -31.74
C ALA A 131 7.53 -10.44 -31.16
N ALA A 132 7.81 -10.52 -29.85
CA ALA A 132 8.02 -11.79 -29.14
C ALA A 132 6.69 -12.52 -28.85
N LEU A 133 5.54 -11.85 -29.02
CA LEU A 133 4.25 -12.43 -28.65
C LEU A 133 3.79 -13.50 -29.66
N PRO A 134 3.15 -14.58 -29.17
CA PRO A 134 2.49 -15.55 -30.02
C PRO A 134 1.43 -14.93 -30.94
N VAL A 135 1.25 -15.49 -32.14
CA VAL A 135 0.32 -14.94 -33.16
C VAL A 135 -1.12 -14.88 -32.66
N ASP A 136 -1.55 -15.86 -31.87
CA ASP A 136 -2.87 -15.90 -31.24
C ASP A 136 -3.08 -14.78 -30.20
N TRP A 137 -2.02 -14.37 -29.49
CA TRP A 137 -2.07 -13.22 -28.59
C TRP A 137 -2.25 -11.91 -29.36
N VAL A 138 -1.47 -11.72 -30.42
CA VAL A 138 -1.60 -10.55 -31.31
C VAL A 138 -3.01 -10.45 -31.88
N ARG A 139 -3.58 -11.58 -32.33
CA ARG A 139 -4.98 -11.65 -32.78
C ARG A 139 -5.97 -11.34 -31.65
N ALA A 140 -5.77 -11.88 -30.45
CA ALA A 140 -6.64 -11.60 -29.31
C ALA A 140 -6.59 -10.13 -28.84
N GLY A 141 -5.49 -9.44 -29.11
CA GLY A 141 -5.32 -8.02 -28.86
C GLY A 141 -5.85 -7.11 -29.97
N ALA A 142 -6.13 -7.65 -31.17
CA ALA A 142 -6.56 -6.85 -32.32
C ALA A 142 -7.88 -6.11 -32.02
N GLY A 143 -7.92 -4.82 -32.37
CA GLY A 143 -9.08 -3.96 -32.14
C GLY A 143 -9.20 -3.40 -30.71
N LYS A 144 -8.32 -3.75 -29.78
CA LYS A 144 -8.24 -3.13 -28.46
C LYS A 144 -7.25 -1.97 -28.47
N SER A 145 -7.58 -0.88 -27.78
CA SER A 145 -6.69 0.29 -27.68
C SER A 145 -5.40 0.00 -26.90
N ARG A 146 -5.48 -0.77 -25.81
CA ARG A 146 -4.33 -1.16 -24.97
C ARG A 146 -4.44 -2.64 -24.54
N PRO A 147 -4.21 -3.61 -25.44
CA PRO A 147 -4.51 -5.03 -25.20
C PRO A 147 -3.68 -5.70 -24.09
N TYR A 148 -2.47 -5.20 -23.83
CA TYR A 148 -1.51 -5.74 -22.86
C TYR A 148 -1.25 -4.77 -21.71
N HIS A 149 -2.21 -3.88 -21.43
CA HIS A 149 -2.02 -2.78 -20.50
C HIS A 149 -1.78 -3.25 -19.06
N LEU A 150 -0.75 -2.67 -18.45
CA LEU A 150 -0.56 -2.63 -17.00
C LEU A 150 -0.28 -1.17 -16.60
N ASN A 151 -0.44 -0.89 -15.31
CA ASN A 151 -0.19 0.42 -14.73
C ASN A 151 1.31 0.70 -14.63
N HIS A 152 1.76 1.83 -15.15
CA HIS A 152 3.16 2.23 -15.10
C HIS A 152 3.34 3.70 -14.80
N VAL A 153 4.45 4.02 -14.13
CA VAL A 153 4.92 5.38 -13.88
C VAL A 153 6.43 5.43 -14.04
N ARG A 154 6.95 6.60 -14.38
CA ARG A 154 8.38 6.91 -14.36
C ARG A 154 8.93 6.84 -12.94
N GLY A 155 10.21 6.53 -12.83
CA GLY A 155 10.99 6.52 -11.59
C GLY A 155 10.92 7.85 -10.87
N THR A 156 10.89 8.99 -11.58
CA THR A 156 10.73 10.32 -10.96
C THR A 156 9.39 10.51 -10.24
N ILE A 157 8.30 9.99 -10.79
CA ILE A 157 6.98 10.00 -10.13
C ILE A 157 7.00 9.02 -8.97
N ARG A 158 7.49 7.80 -9.19
CA ARG A 158 7.61 6.77 -8.15
C ARG A 158 8.44 7.25 -6.95
N MET A 159 9.51 8.02 -7.17
CA MET A 159 10.31 8.59 -6.09
C MET A 159 9.48 9.55 -5.23
N LYS A 160 8.71 10.46 -5.84
CA LYS A 160 7.79 11.35 -5.10
C LYS A 160 6.75 10.55 -4.31
N GLN A 161 6.15 9.53 -4.94
CA GLN A 161 5.18 8.65 -4.29
C GLN A 161 5.80 7.86 -3.12
N THR A 162 7.08 7.48 -3.23
CA THR A 162 7.83 6.77 -2.18
C THR A 162 8.07 7.65 -0.98
N PHE A 163 8.46 8.91 -1.19
CA PHE A 163 8.61 9.87 -0.10
C PHE A 163 7.28 10.19 0.58
N MET A 164 6.21 10.37 -0.19
CA MET A 164 4.86 10.52 0.37
C MET A 164 4.48 9.29 1.20
N ARG A 165 4.71 8.08 0.68
CA ARG A 165 4.40 6.84 1.39
C ARG A 165 5.25 6.66 2.65
N ALA A 166 6.53 7.03 2.61
CA ALA A 166 7.38 7.09 3.80
C ALA A 166 6.82 8.06 4.85
N GLY A 167 6.29 9.20 4.40
CA GLY A 167 5.65 10.19 5.28
C GLY A 167 4.40 9.60 5.92
N ALA A 168 3.52 8.98 5.13
CA ALA A 168 2.38 8.26 5.65
C ALA A 168 2.79 7.21 6.69
N ALA A 169 3.85 6.44 6.46
CA ALA A 169 4.37 5.43 7.40
C ALA A 169 4.84 6.04 8.73
N LEU A 170 5.53 7.18 8.69
CA LEU A 170 5.85 7.95 9.90
C LEU A 170 4.57 8.41 10.61
N GLY A 171 3.55 8.81 9.85
CA GLY A 171 2.24 9.17 10.38
C GLY A 171 1.56 8.02 11.13
N SER A 172 1.53 6.82 10.55
CA SER A 172 0.99 5.62 11.21
C SER A 172 1.78 5.27 12.48
N LEU A 173 3.11 5.39 12.48
CA LEU A 173 3.93 5.18 13.67
C LEU A 173 3.63 6.20 14.78
N CYS A 174 3.49 7.48 14.44
CA CYS A 174 3.07 8.52 15.39
C CYS A 174 1.67 8.27 15.94
N ASN A 175 0.74 7.84 15.08
CA ASN A 175 -0.62 7.46 15.50
C ASN A 175 -0.57 6.30 16.52
N MET A 176 0.20 5.25 16.22
CA MET A 176 0.38 4.11 17.12
C MET A 176 1.07 4.48 18.43
N ALA A 177 2.03 5.41 18.41
CA ALA A 177 2.64 5.91 19.64
C ALA A 177 1.58 6.60 20.53
N VAL A 178 0.71 7.42 19.94
CA VAL A 178 -0.36 8.09 20.67
C VAL A 178 -1.38 7.08 21.21
N LEU A 179 -1.95 6.24 20.35
CA LEU A 179 -3.01 5.32 20.75
C LEU A 179 -2.49 4.20 21.64
N SER A 180 -1.45 3.48 21.22
CA SER A 180 -0.97 2.32 21.97
C SER A 180 -0.24 2.75 23.23
N VAL A 181 0.72 3.68 23.13
CA VAL A 181 1.60 3.97 24.26
C VAL A 181 0.97 4.97 25.22
N LEU A 182 0.36 6.05 24.73
CA LEU A 182 -0.19 7.09 25.60
C LEU A 182 -1.60 6.78 26.11
N ILE A 183 -2.50 6.32 25.23
CA ILE A 183 -3.90 6.04 25.58
C ILE A 183 -4.05 4.61 26.15
N ASP A 184 -3.56 3.60 25.43
CA ASP A 184 -3.71 2.20 25.83
C ASP A 184 -2.67 1.76 26.88
N ARG A 185 -1.64 2.57 27.12
CA ARG A 185 -0.51 2.24 28.03
C ARG A 185 0.13 0.89 27.70
N ARG A 186 0.15 0.55 26.41
CA ARG A 186 0.72 -0.66 25.83
C ARG A 186 2.02 -0.34 25.07
N PRO A 187 3.11 -1.08 25.32
CA PRO A 187 4.33 -0.92 24.54
C PRO A 187 4.10 -1.35 23.09
N PHE A 188 4.96 -0.91 22.17
CA PHE A 188 4.92 -1.34 20.76
C PHE A 188 5.01 -2.87 20.58
N ALA A 189 5.62 -3.59 21.53
CA ALA A 189 5.62 -5.04 21.55
C ALA A 189 4.20 -5.64 21.59
N ALA A 190 3.22 -4.96 22.19
CA ALA A 190 1.82 -5.39 22.18
C ALA A 190 1.20 -5.39 20.77
N LEU A 191 1.70 -4.52 19.89
CA LEU A 191 1.32 -4.44 18.48
C LEU A 191 2.10 -5.44 17.60
N GLY A 192 2.94 -6.30 18.20
CA GLY A 192 3.80 -7.24 17.49
C GLY A 192 5.14 -6.65 17.03
N LEU A 193 5.57 -5.49 17.57
CA LEU A 193 6.83 -4.83 17.25
C LEU A 193 7.88 -4.97 18.37
N ALA A 194 8.24 -6.20 18.74
CA ALA A 194 9.35 -6.49 19.63
C ALA A 194 10.63 -6.64 18.79
N LEU A 195 11.34 -5.55 18.50
CA LEU A 195 12.48 -5.48 17.56
C LEU A 195 13.74 -6.23 18.04
N ASP A 196 13.62 -7.54 18.24
CA ASP A 196 14.68 -8.45 18.67
C ASP A 196 15.19 -9.34 17.51
N TYR A 197 16.04 -10.30 17.82
CA TYR A 197 16.56 -11.22 16.81
C TYR A 197 15.47 -12.12 16.20
N ALA A 198 14.48 -12.56 17.00
CA ALA A 198 13.38 -13.39 16.52
C ALA A 198 12.49 -12.61 15.54
N PHE A 199 12.30 -11.31 15.77
CA PHE A 199 11.62 -10.42 14.84
C PHE A 199 12.30 -10.40 13.46
N VAL A 200 13.63 -10.26 13.41
CA VAL A 200 14.36 -10.27 12.14
C VAL A 200 14.23 -11.64 11.44
N GLN A 201 14.27 -12.73 12.19
CA GLN A 201 14.05 -14.08 11.65
C GLN A 201 12.65 -14.23 11.05
N ASP A 202 11.61 -13.79 11.77
CA ASP A 202 10.23 -13.89 11.32
C ASP A 202 9.97 -12.98 10.11
N VAL A 203 10.61 -11.80 10.02
CA VAL A 203 10.62 -10.99 8.78
C VAL A 203 11.22 -11.79 7.62
N ALA A 204 12.41 -12.40 7.81
CA ALA A 204 13.08 -13.15 6.74
C ALA A 204 12.26 -14.37 6.28
N ILE A 205 11.62 -15.09 7.22
CA ILE A 205 10.71 -16.19 6.91
C ILE A 205 9.50 -15.67 6.14
N GLY A 206 8.89 -14.58 6.60
CA GLY A 206 7.78 -13.92 5.92
C GLY A 206 8.13 -13.54 4.49
N VAL A 207 9.31 -12.93 4.28
CA VAL A 207 9.83 -12.60 2.94
C VAL A 207 9.93 -13.85 2.05
N GLY A 208 10.50 -14.93 2.57
CA GLY A 208 10.64 -16.19 1.84
C GLY A 208 9.30 -16.79 1.43
N VAL A 209 8.32 -16.82 2.36
CA VAL A 209 6.97 -17.33 2.08
C VAL A 209 6.23 -16.44 1.08
N GLY A 210 6.21 -15.13 1.30
CA GLY A 210 5.54 -14.18 0.41
C GLY A 210 6.09 -14.23 -1.02
N PHE A 211 7.42 -14.22 -1.16
CA PHE A 211 8.07 -14.37 -2.45
C PHE A 211 7.74 -15.72 -3.11
N GLY A 212 7.83 -16.81 -2.35
CA GLY A 212 7.58 -18.17 -2.85
C GLY A 212 6.16 -18.37 -3.39
N LEU A 213 5.15 -17.84 -2.69
CA LEU A 213 3.76 -17.90 -3.14
C LEU A 213 3.55 -17.16 -4.46
N VAL A 214 4.09 -15.93 -4.57
CA VAL A 214 3.97 -15.15 -5.79
C VAL A 214 4.75 -15.77 -6.94
N ALA A 215 5.96 -16.27 -6.69
CA ALA A 215 6.74 -16.99 -7.70
C ALA A 215 5.99 -18.24 -8.21
N GLY A 216 5.35 -18.99 -7.30
CA GLY A 216 4.50 -20.12 -7.65
C GLY A 216 3.30 -19.73 -8.51
N MET A 217 2.59 -18.65 -8.16
CA MET A 217 1.51 -18.11 -8.99
C MET A 217 2.03 -17.75 -10.38
N THR A 218 3.10 -16.96 -10.48
CA THR A 218 3.70 -16.56 -11.75
C THR A 218 4.09 -17.76 -12.61
N ALA A 219 4.67 -18.81 -12.02
CA ALA A 219 5.03 -20.03 -12.73
C ALA A 219 3.79 -20.73 -13.34
N VAL A 220 2.68 -20.80 -12.60
CA VAL A 220 1.41 -21.33 -13.10
C VAL A 220 0.85 -20.43 -14.22
N GLU A 221 0.84 -19.11 -14.04
CA GLU A 221 0.32 -18.18 -15.06
C GLU A 221 1.10 -18.28 -16.37
N LEU A 222 2.44 -18.37 -16.32
CA LEU A 222 3.31 -18.60 -17.47
C LEU A 222 3.01 -19.95 -18.13
N ARG A 223 2.91 -21.03 -17.33
CA ARG A 223 2.65 -22.38 -17.82
C ARG A 223 1.29 -22.52 -18.50
N MET A 224 0.30 -21.78 -18.01
CA MET A 224 -1.07 -21.77 -18.52
C MET A 224 -1.30 -20.77 -19.66
N GLY A 225 -0.27 -19.99 -20.03
CA GLY A 225 -0.36 -18.98 -21.09
C GLY A 225 -1.29 -17.82 -20.74
N TRP A 226 -1.35 -17.43 -19.46
CA TRP A 226 -2.11 -16.25 -19.03
C TRP A 226 -1.24 -14.99 -19.02
N VAL A 227 0.07 -15.17 -18.85
CA VAL A 227 1.10 -14.14 -18.99
C VAL A 227 2.20 -14.66 -19.92
N HIS A 228 2.84 -13.76 -20.67
CA HIS A 228 3.92 -14.09 -21.59
C HIS A 228 5.15 -13.26 -21.27
N HIS A 229 6.32 -13.89 -21.20
CA HIS A 229 7.59 -13.20 -20.97
C HIS A 229 7.98 -12.33 -22.17
N LEU A 230 8.36 -11.08 -21.91
CA LEU A 230 8.81 -10.13 -22.92
C LEU A 230 10.32 -9.89 -22.87
N GLY A 231 10.90 -9.82 -21.66
CA GLY A 231 12.29 -9.45 -21.48
C GLY A 231 12.71 -9.41 -20.01
N TRP A 232 13.94 -8.94 -19.78
CA TRP A 232 14.56 -8.88 -18.45
C TRP A 232 15.11 -7.47 -18.15
N PHE A 233 15.05 -7.08 -16.88
CA PHE A 233 15.64 -5.85 -16.33
C PHE A 233 15.22 -4.58 -17.07
N GLU A 234 13.90 -4.36 -17.17
CA GLU A 234 13.32 -3.26 -17.92
C GLU A 234 12.92 -2.08 -17.02
N THR A 235 13.11 -0.87 -17.53
CA THR A 235 12.47 0.36 -17.02
C THR A 235 11.38 0.82 -17.97
N VAL A 236 10.35 1.47 -17.43
CA VAL A 236 9.26 1.99 -18.26
C VAL A 236 9.74 3.15 -19.15
N ASP A 237 10.61 4.00 -18.61
CA ASP A 237 11.38 4.98 -19.40
C ASP A 237 12.80 4.45 -19.60
N PRO A 238 13.21 4.12 -20.84
CA PRO A 238 14.56 3.61 -21.13
C PRO A 238 15.70 4.58 -20.77
N LYS A 239 15.40 5.85 -20.46
CA LYS A 239 16.40 6.84 -20.03
C LYS A 239 16.72 6.75 -18.53
N GLU A 240 15.90 6.06 -17.76
CA GLU A 240 16.07 5.90 -16.32
C GLU A 240 16.96 4.70 -15.98
N ARG A 241 17.48 4.68 -14.74
CA ARG A 241 18.38 3.62 -14.28
C ARG A 241 17.60 2.52 -13.58
N PHE A 242 17.64 1.31 -14.14
CA PHE A 242 16.97 0.13 -13.58
C PHE A 242 17.17 -0.04 -12.07
N GLY A 243 18.43 -0.06 -11.61
CA GLY A 243 18.73 -0.28 -10.20
C GLY A 243 18.16 0.79 -9.27
N ILE A 244 18.10 2.05 -9.70
CA ILE A 244 17.51 3.13 -8.89
C ILE A 244 16.00 2.94 -8.80
N ASN A 245 15.32 2.75 -9.93
CA ASN A 245 13.87 2.54 -9.97
C ASN A 245 13.46 1.32 -9.13
N LEU A 246 14.20 0.21 -9.25
CA LEU A 246 13.93 -1.01 -8.49
C LEU A 246 14.07 -0.79 -6.97
N LEU A 247 15.13 -0.08 -6.53
CA LEU A 247 15.34 0.23 -5.12
C LEU A 247 14.26 1.15 -4.56
N VAL A 248 13.82 2.14 -5.35
CA VAL A 248 12.75 3.06 -4.96
C VAL A 248 11.41 2.31 -4.85
N ASP A 249 11.09 1.43 -5.81
CA ASP A 249 9.90 0.57 -5.74
C ASP A 249 9.95 -0.40 -4.54
N ALA A 250 11.13 -0.98 -4.24
CA ALA A 250 11.32 -1.82 -3.06
C ALA A 250 11.05 -1.05 -1.76
N ALA A 251 11.57 0.18 -1.65
CA ALA A 251 11.31 1.06 -0.52
C ALA A 251 9.83 1.47 -0.44
N PHE A 252 9.21 1.80 -1.57
CA PHE A 252 7.78 2.12 -1.65
C PHE A 252 6.94 0.99 -1.05
N HIS A 253 7.16 -0.25 -1.47
CA HIS A 253 6.41 -1.39 -0.97
C HIS A 253 6.70 -1.71 0.50
N ALA A 254 7.89 -1.36 1.02
CA ALA A 254 8.19 -1.52 2.45
C ALA A 254 7.32 -0.58 3.29
N PHE A 255 7.16 0.66 2.84
CA PHE A 255 6.28 1.61 3.49
C PHE A 255 4.79 1.27 3.30
N VAL A 256 4.38 0.72 2.15
CA VAL A 256 3.01 0.18 1.97
C VAL A 256 2.73 -0.92 3.00
N SER A 257 3.62 -1.91 3.12
CA SER A 257 3.50 -2.99 4.10
C SER A 257 3.35 -2.45 5.52
N LEU A 258 4.20 -1.49 5.93
CA LEU A 258 4.09 -0.87 7.24
C LEU A 258 2.77 -0.09 7.43
N ASN A 259 2.34 0.69 6.43
CA ASN A 259 1.11 1.48 6.48
C ASN A 259 -0.16 0.64 6.58
N GLU A 260 -0.14 -0.60 6.12
CA GLU A 260 -1.32 -1.46 6.11
C GLU A 260 -1.28 -2.46 7.27
N GLU A 261 -0.14 -3.11 7.51
CA GLU A 261 -0.01 -4.12 8.57
C GLU A 261 -0.10 -3.52 9.97
N LEU A 262 0.60 -2.41 10.23
CA LEU A 262 0.64 -1.85 11.59
C LEU A 262 -0.73 -1.35 12.07
N PRO A 263 -1.47 -0.53 11.30
CA PRO A 263 -2.81 -0.08 11.71
C PRO A 263 -3.84 -1.21 11.76
N LEU A 264 -3.84 -2.12 10.77
CA LEU A 264 -4.86 -3.17 10.66
C LEU A 264 -4.58 -4.36 11.59
N ARG A 265 -3.38 -4.95 11.52
CA ARG A 265 -3.04 -6.18 12.24
C ARG A 265 -2.44 -5.88 13.60
N GLY A 266 -1.61 -4.84 13.68
CA GLY A 266 -0.99 -4.42 14.93
C GLY A 266 -1.99 -3.80 15.90
N TRP A 267 -2.96 -3.02 15.43
CA TRP A 267 -3.87 -2.28 16.30
C TRP A 267 -5.35 -2.66 16.17
N LEU A 268 -5.96 -2.52 14.99
CA LEU A 268 -7.41 -2.72 14.81
C LEU A 268 -7.85 -4.15 15.17
N LEU A 269 -7.15 -5.16 14.65
CA LEU A 269 -7.44 -6.58 14.90
C LEU A 269 -7.45 -6.91 16.39
N LEU A 270 -6.37 -6.57 17.10
CA LEU A 270 -6.21 -6.95 18.51
C LEU A 270 -7.18 -6.19 19.42
N ASN A 271 -7.36 -4.89 19.19
CA ASN A 271 -8.26 -4.07 20.00
C ASN A 271 -9.74 -4.35 19.71
N ALA A 272 -10.11 -4.65 18.46
CA ALA A 272 -11.47 -5.07 18.13
C ALA A 272 -11.80 -6.42 18.75
N ALA A 273 -10.86 -7.37 18.74
CA ALA A 273 -11.04 -8.66 19.41
C ALA A 273 -11.22 -8.48 20.92
N GLU A 274 -10.40 -7.62 21.56
CA GLU A 274 -10.56 -7.29 22.98
C GLU A 274 -11.90 -6.63 23.30
N ALA A 275 -12.34 -5.70 22.46
CA ALA A 275 -13.65 -5.08 22.61
C ALA A 275 -14.80 -6.09 22.49
N CYS A 276 -14.69 -7.07 21.59
CA CYS A 276 -15.67 -8.14 21.46
C CYS A 276 -15.74 -9.00 22.74
N ALA A 277 -14.60 -9.38 23.30
CA ALA A 277 -14.54 -10.15 24.54
C ALA A 277 -15.12 -9.33 25.71
N ALA A 278 -14.69 -8.07 25.86
CA ALA A 278 -15.06 -7.21 26.97
C ALA A 278 -16.53 -6.78 26.97
N HIS A 279 -17.10 -6.41 25.81
CA HIS A 279 -18.43 -5.80 25.72
C HIS A 279 -19.52 -6.74 25.25
N LEU A 280 -19.18 -7.76 24.46
CA LEU A 280 -20.15 -8.71 23.90
C LEU A 280 -20.12 -10.06 24.61
N GLY A 281 -19.16 -10.29 25.52
CA GLY A 281 -18.98 -11.57 26.20
C GLY A 281 -18.58 -12.72 25.26
N PHE A 282 -17.99 -12.39 24.11
CA PHE A 282 -17.55 -13.38 23.14
C PHE A 282 -16.34 -14.15 23.67
N GLY A 283 -16.36 -15.49 23.54
CA GLY A 283 -15.17 -16.32 23.77
C GLY A 283 -14.05 -15.99 22.77
N LEU A 284 -12.82 -16.47 23.04
CA LEU A 284 -11.64 -16.10 22.25
C LEU A 284 -11.81 -16.26 20.74
N THR A 285 -12.27 -17.44 20.29
CA THR A 285 -12.42 -17.73 18.86
C THR A 285 -13.42 -16.78 18.19
N ALA A 286 -14.56 -16.52 18.83
CA ALA A 286 -15.58 -15.62 18.28
C ALA A 286 -15.03 -14.19 18.19
N SER A 287 -14.34 -13.72 19.22
CA SER A 287 -13.69 -12.40 19.25
C SER A 287 -12.67 -12.22 18.12
N LEU A 288 -11.78 -13.21 17.93
CA LEU A 288 -10.76 -13.17 16.87
C LEU A 288 -11.38 -13.22 15.47
N VAL A 289 -12.36 -14.08 15.24
CA VAL A 289 -13.04 -14.21 13.93
C VAL A 289 -13.81 -12.93 13.58
N THR A 290 -14.52 -12.34 14.54
CA THR A 290 -15.23 -11.08 14.32
C THR A 290 -14.25 -9.95 14.00
N ALA A 291 -13.15 -9.83 14.75
CA ALA A 291 -12.15 -8.80 14.51
C ALA A 291 -11.43 -8.97 13.15
N ALA A 292 -11.07 -10.22 12.80
CA ALA A 292 -10.48 -10.54 11.50
C ALA A 292 -11.44 -10.24 10.34
N THR A 293 -12.75 -10.48 10.52
CA THR A 293 -13.77 -10.11 9.53
C THR A 293 -13.83 -8.59 9.36
N CYS A 294 -13.88 -7.84 10.46
CA CYS A 294 -13.94 -6.39 10.43
C CYS A 294 -12.72 -5.77 9.73
N GLU A 295 -11.51 -6.17 10.11
CA GLU A 295 -10.29 -5.62 9.50
C GLU A 295 -10.20 -6.01 8.02
N SER A 296 -10.54 -7.25 7.64
CA SER A 296 -10.50 -7.71 6.25
C SER A 296 -11.45 -6.92 5.35
N LEU A 297 -12.62 -6.54 5.86
CA LEU A 297 -13.57 -5.69 5.14
C LEU A 297 -13.05 -4.25 5.00
N VAL A 298 -12.39 -3.72 6.02
CA VAL A 298 -11.72 -2.41 5.96
C VAL A 298 -10.60 -2.45 4.91
N PHE A 299 -9.74 -3.47 4.96
CA PHE A 299 -8.66 -3.68 4.00
C PHE A 299 -9.17 -3.74 2.56
N ALA A 300 -10.18 -4.58 2.26
CA ALA A 300 -10.78 -4.62 0.93
C ALA A 300 -11.41 -3.27 0.54
N SER A 301 -12.03 -2.55 1.48
CA SER A 301 -12.65 -1.25 1.19
C SER A 301 -11.64 -0.17 0.76
N MET A 302 -10.42 -0.21 1.31
CA MET A 302 -9.32 0.70 0.95
C MET A 302 -8.92 0.58 -0.53
N HIS A 303 -9.25 -0.55 -1.17
CA HIS A 303 -8.87 -0.88 -2.55
C HIS A 303 -9.99 -0.65 -3.59
N ARG A 304 -11.15 -0.13 -3.17
CA ARG A 304 -12.28 0.13 -4.10
C ARG A 304 -11.94 1.15 -5.18
N GLY A 305 -11.11 2.13 -4.85
CA GLY A 305 -10.67 3.19 -5.78
C GLY A 305 -9.44 2.84 -6.61
N SER A 306 -8.84 1.66 -6.39
CA SER A 306 -7.61 1.27 -7.07
C SER A 306 -7.81 0.99 -8.56
N SER A 307 -6.79 1.25 -9.37
CA SER A 307 -6.81 0.96 -10.81
C SER A 307 -7.05 -0.53 -11.07
N GLY A 308 -8.03 -0.84 -11.91
CA GLY A 308 -8.40 -2.23 -12.24
C GLY A 308 -9.24 -2.96 -11.18
N SER A 309 -9.60 -2.30 -10.08
CA SER A 309 -10.41 -2.92 -9.01
C SER A 309 -11.73 -3.47 -9.55
N SER A 310 -12.13 -4.63 -9.02
CA SER A 310 -13.36 -5.32 -9.40
C SER A 310 -13.97 -6.02 -8.19
N THR A 311 -15.26 -6.33 -8.23
CA THR A 311 -15.92 -7.06 -7.12
C THR A 311 -15.22 -8.39 -6.81
N ALA A 312 -14.77 -9.12 -7.84
CA ALA A 312 -14.03 -10.36 -7.63
C ALA A 312 -12.68 -10.11 -6.93
N GLY A 313 -11.93 -9.08 -7.34
CA GLY A 313 -10.68 -8.70 -6.67
C GLY A 313 -10.90 -8.25 -5.23
N LEU A 314 -11.97 -7.50 -4.96
CA LEU A 314 -12.32 -7.10 -3.59
C LEU A 314 -12.68 -8.30 -2.70
N LEU A 315 -13.39 -9.29 -3.23
CA LEU A 315 -13.68 -10.54 -2.51
C LEU A 315 -12.40 -11.35 -2.25
N ASN A 316 -11.49 -11.40 -3.23
CA ASN A 316 -10.17 -12.00 -3.01
C ASN A 316 -9.40 -11.26 -1.91
N LEU A 317 -9.44 -9.93 -1.86
CA LEU A 317 -8.79 -9.15 -0.80
C LEU A 317 -9.45 -9.33 0.57
N VAL A 318 -10.75 -9.64 0.66
CA VAL A 318 -11.33 -10.05 1.96
C VAL A 318 -10.66 -11.33 2.45
N LEU A 319 -10.46 -12.32 1.57
CA LEU A 319 -9.74 -13.54 1.93
C LEU A 319 -8.25 -13.29 2.21
N GLY A 320 -7.60 -12.42 1.44
CA GLY A 320 -6.25 -11.94 1.71
C GLY A 320 -6.15 -11.24 3.07
N GLY A 321 -7.20 -10.51 3.45
CA GLY A 321 -7.34 -9.91 4.77
C GLY A 321 -7.31 -10.94 5.88
N PHE A 322 -8.10 -12.01 5.76
CA PHE A 322 -8.08 -13.12 6.72
C PHE A 322 -6.71 -13.82 6.77
N ALA A 323 -6.04 -13.96 5.63
CA ALA A 323 -4.69 -14.52 5.60
C ALA A 323 -3.68 -13.62 6.32
N ALA A 324 -3.76 -12.30 6.14
CA ALA A 324 -2.90 -11.35 6.85
C ALA A 324 -3.26 -11.23 8.36
N ALA A 325 -4.53 -11.39 8.76
CA ALA A 325 -4.88 -11.59 10.16
C ALA A 325 -4.22 -12.85 10.72
N ALA A 326 -4.29 -13.97 10.01
CA ALA A 326 -3.65 -15.22 10.43
C ALA A 326 -2.12 -15.06 10.54
N ASN A 327 -1.47 -14.34 9.61
CA ASN A 327 -0.06 -13.98 9.67
C ASN A 327 0.32 -13.39 11.04
N ALA A 328 -0.42 -12.38 11.51
CA ALA A 328 -0.16 -11.75 12.79
C ALA A 328 -0.48 -12.68 13.98
N LEU A 329 -1.64 -13.34 13.97
CA LEU A 329 -2.11 -14.16 15.10
C LEU A 329 -1.26 -15.40 15.32
N LEU A 330 -0.92 -16.16 14.26
CA LEU A 330 -0.18 -17.42 14.38
C LEU A 330 1.30 -17.20 14.65
N SER A 331 1.91 -16.16 14.06
CA SER A 331 3.31 -15.82 14.36
C SER A 331 3.47 -15.12 15.72
N GLY A 332 2.41 -14.53 16.27
CA GLY A 332 2.43 -13.76 17.53
C GLY A 332 3.23 -12.47 17.42
N SER A 333 3.42 -11.97 16.19
CA SER A 333 4.30 -10.85 15.86
C SER A 333 3.83 -10.18 14.58
N LEU A 334 4.20 -8.91 14.37
CA LEU A 334 3.96 -8.22 13.11
C LEU A 334 5.09 -8.50 12.09
N ALA A 335 6.21 -9.06 12.55
CA ALA A 335 7.41 -9.35 11.75
C ALA A 335 7.10 -10.16 10.49
N PHE A 336 6.44 -11.31 10.66
CA PHE A 336 6.09 -12.18 9.54
C PHE A 336 5.18 -11.45 8.57
N SER A 337 4.13 -10.78 9.06
CA SER A 337 3.20 -10.03 8.22
C SER A 337 3.91 -8.95 7.39
N LEU A 338 4.82 -8.18 8.00
CA LEU A 338 5.58 -7.14 7.32
C LEU A 338 6.45 -7.71 6.19
N GLY A 339 7.19 -8.79 6.48
CA GLY A 339 8.04 -9.45 5.50
C GLY A 339 7.25 -10.11 4.37
N TRP A 340 6.17 -10.81 4.72
CA TRP A 340 5.28 -11.47 3.77
C TRP A 340 4.63 -10.47 2.82
N HIS A 341 4.03 -9.41 3.36
CA HIS A 341 3.33 -8.41 2.56
C HIS A 341 4.31 -7.62 1.68
N TRP A 342 5.47 -7.23 2.23
CA TRP A 342 6.50 -6.57 1.42
C TRP A 342 6.93 -7.44 0.24
N ALA A 343 7.27 -8.71 0.49
CA ALA A 343 7.71 -9.63 -0.53
C ALA A 343 6.61 -9.97 -1.52
N TRP A 344 5.37 -10.13 -1.06
CA TRP A 344 4.20 -10.34 -1.91
C TRP A 344 4.06 -9.23 -2.94
N ASN A 345 4.09 -7.97 -2.47
CA ASN A 345 3.94 -6.80 -3.31
C ASN A 345 5.14 -6.59 -4.25
N PHE A 346 6.36 -6.62 -3.72
CA PHE A 346 7.57 -6.36 -4.49
C PHE A 346 7.85 -7.47 -5.50
N ALA A 347 7.61 -8.74 -5.14
CA ALA A 347 7.76 -9.85 -6.07
C ALA A 347 6.76 -9.73 -7.22
N MET A 348 5.49 -9.50 -6.90
CA MET A 348 4.42 -9.40 -7.90
C MET A 348 4.66 -8.24 -8.87
N GLY A 349 4.94 -7.06 -8.31
CA GLY A 349 5.17 -5.84 -9.04
C GLY A 349 6.47 -5.88 -9.84
N ASN A 350 7.58 -5.86 -9.11
CA ASN A 350 8.89 -5.50 -9.64
C ASN A 350 9.79 -6.69 -9.95
N VAL A 351 9.51 -7.88 -9.41
CA VAL A 351 10.22 -9.08 -9.82
C VAL A 351 9.53 -9.72 -11.02
N PHE A 352 8.20 -9.78 -11.02
CA PHE A 352 7.41 -10.49 -12.04
C PHE A 352 6.58 -9.59 -12.98
N GLY A 353 6.76 -8.26 -12.91
CA GLY A 353 6.25 -7.31 -13.90
C GLY A 353 4.74 -7.20 -13.96
N ARG A 354 4.03 -7.44 -12.86
CA ARG A 354 2.57 -7.30 -12.76
C ARG A 354 2.22 -6.00 -12.03
N SER A 355 0.94 -5.64 -11.99
CA SER A 355 0.49 -4.59 -11.05
C SER A 355 0.29 -5.21 -9.66
N THR A 356 0.31 -4.37 -8.63
CA THR A 356 0.10 -4.77 -7.23
C THR A 356 -1.10 -4.01 -6.69
N SER A 357 -2.29 -4.63 -6.64
CA SER A 357 -3.53 -3.96 -6.25
C SER A 357 -3.80 -2.63 -6.98
N GLY A 358 -3.45 -2.56 -8.27
CA GLY A 358 -3.58 -1.35 -9.10
C GLY A 358 -2.45 -0.33 -8.95
N ILE A 359 -1.44 -0.61 -8.12
CA ILE A 359 -0.23 0.21 -8.00
C ILE A 359 0.61 0.03 -9.28
N PRO A 360 1.08 1.12 -9.91
CA PRO A 360 1.93 1.05 -11.09
C PRO A 360 3.33 0.52 -10.77
N ILE A 361 4.10 0.12 -11.78
CA ILE A 361 5.53 -0.21 -11.60
C ILE A 361 6.41 0.76 -12.38
N SER A 362 7.63 1.02 -11.89
CA SER A 362 8.61 1.88 -12.58
C SER A 362 9.79 1.10 -13.18
N ALA A 363 10.04 -0.10 -12.66
CA ALA A 363 10.97 -1.07 -13.21
C ALA A 363 10.55 -2.50 -12.88
N THR A 364 10.97 -3.46 -13.72
CA THR A 364 10.73 -4.89 -13.48
C THR A 364 11.93 -5.76 -13.87
N VAL A 365 12.21 -6.79 -13.07
CA VAL A 365 13.21 -7.83 -13.37
C VAL A 365 12.72 -8.72 -14.50
N LEU A 366 11.49 -9.24 -14.43
CA LEU A 366 10.85 -10.01 -15.49
C LEU A 366 9.75 -9.14 -16.11
N SER A 367 9.91 -8.78 -17.38
CA SER A 367 8.88 -8.07 -18.13
C SER A 367 7.88 -9.07 -18.70
N VAL A 368 6.59 -8.80 -18.54
CA VAL A 368 5.52 -9.69 -18.98
C VAL A 368 4.37 -8.94 -19.66
N ALA A 369 3.73 -9.60 -20.61
CA ALA A 369 2.44 -9.20 -21.16
C ALA A 369 1.31 -10.04 -20.55
N PRO A 370 0.21 -9.42 -20.05
CA PRO A 370 -1.02 -10.14 -19.74
C PRO A 370 -1.77 -10.58 -21.00
N HIS A 371 -2.36 -11.78 -21.02
CA HIS A 371 -3.19 -12.21 -22.15
C HIS A 371 -4.45 -11.32 -22.26
N PRO A 372 -4.78 -10.73 -23.43
CA PRO A 372 -5.85 -9.74 -23.57
C PRO A 372 -7.26 -10.22 -23.22
N SER A 373 -7.53 -11.53 -23.32
CA SER A 373 -8.83 -12.14 -23.00
C SER A 373 -8.87 -12.93 -21.68
N LYS A 374 -7.78 -12.94 -20.89
CA LYS A 374 -7.69 -13.73 -19.65
C LYS A 374 -7.64 -12.86 -18.38
N THR A 375 -8.21 -11.67 -18.43
CA THR A 375 -8.20 -10.71 -17.31
C THR A 375 -8.73 -11.30 -16.01
N ARG A 376 -9.73 -12.19 -16.05
CA ARG A 376 -10.25 -12.85 -14.84
C ARG A 376 -9.27 -13.83 -14.21
N GLN A 377 -8.34 -14.37 -14.99
CA GLN A 377 -7.37 -15.34 -14.54
C GLN A 377 -6.16 -14.67 -13.90
N HIS A 378 -5.64 -13.61 -14.54
CA HIS A 378 -4.39 -12.94 -14.13
C HIS A 378 -4.62 -11.58 -13.42
N GLY A 379 -5.86 -11.12 -13.34
CA GLY A 379 -6.29 -9.91 -12.63
C GLY A 379 -6.03 -8.57 -13.32
N GLY A 380 -5.44 -8.58 -14.53
CA GLY A 380 -5.28 -7.40 -15.37
C GLY A 380 -4.51 -6.26 -14.70
N ALA A 381 -5.05 -5.04 -14.83
CA ALA A 381 -4.45 -3.84 -14.25
C ALA A 381 -4.50 -3.82 -12.72
N PHE A 382 -5.33 -4.64 -12.07
CA PHE A 382 -5.28 -4.80 -10.62
C PHE A 382 -4.10 -5.67 -10.18
N GLY A 383 -3.71 -6.64 -11.02
CA GLY A 383 -2.66 -7.61 -10.73
C GLY A 383 -3.19 -8.96 -10.23
N PRO A 384 -2.29 -9.95 -10.01
CA PRO A 384 -2.64 -11.31 -9.60
C PRO A 384 -3.63 -11.45 -8.44
N GLU A 385 -3.71 -10.47 -7.53
CA GLU A 385 -4.69 -10.42 -6.44
C GLU A 385 -6.15 -10.37 -6.93
N GLY A 386 -6.38 -9.79 -8.10
CA GLY A 386 -7.67 -9.80 -8.79
C GLY A 386 -7.89 -11.05 -9.65
N GLY A 387 -6.90 -11.93 -9.70
CA GLY A 387 -6.88 -13.14 -10.51
C GLY A 387 -7.45 -14.36 -9.81
N LEU A 388 -7.47 -15.48 -10.53
CA LEU A 388 -8.06 -16.74 -10.09
C LEU A 388 -7.21 -17.45 -9.03
N LEU A 389 -5.89 -17.23 -9.02
CA LEU A 389 -4.97 -17.97 -8.15
C LEU A 389 -4.82 -17.37 -6.76
N ALA A 390 -5.18 -16.10 -6.56
CA ALA A 390 -4.97 -15.40 -5.30
C ALA A 390 -5.62 -16.12 -4.09
N PRO A 391 -6.90 -16.55 -4.13
CA PRO A 391 -7.51 -17.30 -3.03
C PRO A 391 -6.72 -18.55 -2.63
N ALA A 392 -6.26 -19.34 -3.60
CA ALA A 392 -5.50 -20.55 -3.34
C ALA A 392 -4.14 -20.21 -2.72
N ALA A 393 -3.45 -19.18 -3.21
CA ALA A 393 -2.18 -18.74 -2.66
C ALA A 393 -2.32 -18.25 -1.21
N TYR A 394 -3.39 -17.52 -0.88
CA TYR A 394 -3.68 -17.12 0.50
C TYR A 394 -3.87 -18.34 1.42
N LEU A 395 -4.68 -19.32 1.01
CA LEU A 395 -4.92 -20.54 1.79
C LEU A 395 -3.65 -21.38 1.97
N VAL A 396 -2.83 -21.52 0.92
CA VAL A 396 -1.53 -22.20 1.02
C VAL A 396 -0.60 -21.44 1.96
N GLY A 397 -0.57 -20.11 1.90
CA GLY A 397 0.19 -19.26 2.81
C GLY A 397 -0.18 -19.49 4.27
N VAL A 398 -1.48 -19.50 4.59
CA VAL A 398 -1.99 -19.82 5.94
C VAL A 398 -1.59 -21.23 6.37
N GLY A 399 -1.69 -22.22 5.47
CA GLY A 399 -1.26 -23.60 5.75
C GLY A 399 0.23 -23.72 6.06
N VAL A 400 1.08 -23.05 5.29
CA VAL A 400 2.54 -22.99 5.51
C VAL A 400 2.84 -22.31 6.85
N LEU A 401 2.23 -21.16 7.11
CA LEU A 401 2.38 -20.43 8.36
C LEU A 401 1.99 -21.29 9.57
N TYR A 402 0.85 -21.97 9.51
CA TYR A 402 0.42 -22.90 10.54
C TYR A 402 1.42 -24.05 10.74
N GLY A 403 2.00 -24.58 9.67
CA GLY A 403 3.05 -25.59 9.75
C GLY A 403 4.34 -25.10 10.43
N ILE A 404 4.69 -23.82 10.27
CA ILE A 404 5.89 -23.22 10.87
C ILE A 404 5.66 -22.89 12.35
N TYR A 405 4.54 -22.25 12.70
CA TYR A 405 4.34 -21.67 14.03
C TYR A 405 3.28 -22.37 14.89
N GLY A 406 2.40 -23.18 14.29
CA GLY A 406 1.22 -23.73 14.97
C GLY A 406 0.34 -22.63 15.55
N THR A 407 -0.21 -22.86 16.75
CA THR A 407 -1.06 -21.88 17.47
C THR A 407 -0.45 -21.41 18.79
N SER A 408 0.76 -21.84 19.12
CA SER A 408 1.33 -21.66 20.47
C SER A 408 1.81 -20.23 20.74
N ARG A 409 2.23 -19.49 19.71
CA ARG A 409 2.79 -18.14 19.87
C ARG A 409 1.77 -17.06 20.21
N TRP A 410 0.50 -17.25 19.84
CA TRP A 410 -0.56 -16.29 20.12
C TRP A 410 -0.68 -15.94 21.62
N GLY A 411 -0.45 -16.91 22.51
CA GLY A 411 -0.56 -16.70 23.96
C GLY A 411 0.35 -15.60 24.50
N ALA A 412 1.53 -15.41 23.90
CA ALA A 412 2.46 -14.36 24.29
C ALA A 412 1.96 -12.96 23.91
N GLN A 413 1.14 -12.82 22.86
CA GLN A 413 0.55 -11.55 22.49
C GLN A 413 -0.71 -11.26 23.32
N ALA A 414 -1.49 -12.30 23.63
CA ALA A 414 -2.70 -12.20 24.44
C ALA A 414 -2.45 -11.61 25.84
N GLN A 415 -1.24 -11.76 26.41
CA GLN A 415 -0.91 -11.20 27.73
C GLN A 415 -1.07 -9.67 27.80
N TYR A 416 -0.97 -8.96 26.67
CA TYR A 416 -1.17 -7.52 26.61
C TYR A 416 -2.66 -7.11 26.57
N PHE A 417 -3.57 -8.08 26.43
CA PHE A 417 -5.01 -7.90 26.23
C PHE A 417 -5.81 -8.71 27.26
N PRO A 418 -5.97 -8.20 28.51
CA PRO A 418 -6.52 -8.98 29.63
C PRO A 418 -7.90 -9.59 29.38
N ALA A 419 -8.79 -8.89 28.68
CA ALA A 419 -10.12 -9.41 28.38
C ALA A 419 -10.06 -10.59 27.38
N LEU A 420 -9.12 -10.57 26.42
CA LEU A 420 -8.88 -11.71 25.54
C LEU A 420 -8.18 -12.87 26.27
N ALA A 421 -7.20 -12.56 27.11
CA ALA A 421 -6.51 -13.57 27.91
C ALA A 421 -7.46 -14.31 28.87
N SER A 422 -8.49 -13.62 29.38
CA SER A 422 -9.51 -14.21 30.24
C SER A 422 -10.55 -15.04 29.48
N ALA A 423 -10.57 -14.94 28.15
CA ALA A 423 -11.47 -15.69 27.27
C ALA A 423 -10.80 -16.95 26.66
N LEU A 424 -9.52 -17.21 27.00
CA LEU A 424 -8.81 -18.48 26.80
C LEU A 424 -9.39 -19.54 27.74
#